data_AF-A0A7R5KTT9-F1
#
_entry.id   AF-A0A7R5KTT9-F1
#
_cell.length_a   1.000
_cell.length_b   1.000
_cell.length_c   1.000
_cell.angle_alpha   90.00
_cell.angle_beta   90.00
_cell.angle_gamma   90.00
#
_symmetry.space_group_name_H-M   'P 1'
#
loop_
_entity.id
_entity.type
_entity.pdbx_description
1 polymer ?
#
loop_
_entity_poly.entity_id
_entity_poly.type
_entity_poly.pdbx_seq_one_letter_code
_entity_poly.pdbx_strand_id
1 'polypeptide(L)'
;MAAVISDSPPNPSCKIMTFRPSMDEFREFNKYLAYMESQGAHRAGVAKVIPPKEWKPRKHYNDIEDLVIPAPIQQIVTGQSGLFTQYNIQKKPMTVKEFKQLANSDKYRTPRYTDYEDLERKYWRNLTFVAPIYGADINGSIYDEGVKEWNIAHLNTILDVVGEECGISIEGVNTPYLYFGMWKTTFAWHTEDMDLYSINYLHFGEPKSWYAIPPEHGKRLERLAQGFFPSSSQGCDAFLRHKITLISPSILKNYGIPFGKVTQEAGEFMITFPYGYHAGFNHGFNCAESTNFATIRWIDYGKAAKLIKKQPGYHTGPFVRPYQFCLCQIKPPVKASQRESHTDLWSSYLLNFREWLEDLRGCISVGEGPWMFVDICSFAYVNKGFGSEVLLVSSAIR
;
A
#
# COMPACT_ATOMS: atom_id res chain seq x y z
N MET A 1 19.27 -23.24 -39.33
CA MET A 1 17.94 -22.70 -38.99
C MET A 1 18.15 -21.67 -37.90
N ALA A 2 17.96 -20.38 -38.21
CA ALA A 2 18.06 -19.32 -37.23
C ALA A 2 16.91 -19.48 -36.22
N ALA A 3 17.24 -19.50 -34.92
CA ALA A 3 16.25 -19.51 -33.86
C ALA A 3 15.42 -18.22 -33.98
N VAL A 4 14.10 -18.38 -34.17
CA VAL A 4 13.15 -17.29 -34.06
C VAL A 4 13.16 -16.88 -32.59
N ILE A 5 13.91 -15.82 -32.27
CA ILE A 5 13.81 -15.16 -30.98
C ILE A 5 12.39 -14.60 -30.91
N SER A 6 11.58 -15.15 -30.02
CA SER A 6 10.22 -14.66 -29.78
C SER A 6 10.30 -13.27 -29.15
N ASP A 7 10.08 -12.22 -29.94
CA ASP A 7 10.09 -10.80 -29.54
C ASP A 7 8.98 -10.40 -28.53
N SER A 8 8.15 -11.35 -28.08
CA SER A 8 7.09 -11.07 -27.12
C SER A 8 7.67 -10.83 -25.72
N PRO A 9 7.31 -9.73 -25.02
CA PRO A 9 7.72 -9.52 -23.64
C PRO A 9 7.22 -10.67 -22.75
N PRO A 10 7.96 -11.02 -21.67
CA PRO A 10 7.56 -12.08 -20.76
C PRO A 10 6.16 -11.81 -20.17
N ASN A 11 5.42 -12.88 -19.87
CA ASN A 11 4.01 -12.86 -19.46
C ASN A 11 3.08 -12.06 -20.42
N PRO A 12 2.98 -12.44 -21.72
CA PRO A 12 2.14 -11.76 -22.70
C PRO A 12 0.65 -11.73 -22.35
N SER A 13 0.19 -12.68 -21.53
CA SER A 13 -1.19 -12.75 -21.05
C SER A 13 -1.49 -11.92 -19.80
N CYS A 14 -0.48 -11.25 -19.22
CA CYS A 14 -0.61 -10.44 -18.00
C CYS A 14 -1.29 -11.20 -16.84
N LYS A 15 -1.02 -12.50 -16.71
CA LYS A 15 -1.61 -13.36 -15.66
C LYS A 15 -0.85 -13.16 -14.35
N ILE A 16 -1.58 -13.20 -13.24
CA ILE A 16 -0.99 -13.18 -11.90
C ILE A 16 -0.07 -14.40 -11.76
N MET A 17 1.20 -14.13 -11.49
CA MET A 17 2.22 -15.17 -11.33
C MET A 17 2.36 -15.55 -9.85
N THR A 18 2.66 -16.81 -9.59
CA THR A 18 2.97 -17.30 -8.25
C THR A 18 4.39 -17.84 -8.23
N PHE A 19 5.21 -17.36 -7.30
CA PHE A 19 6.61 -17.72 -7.12
C PHE A 19 6.82 -18.60 -5.88
N ARG A 20 7.84 -19.46 -5.93
CA ARG A 20 8.23 -20.40 -4.86
C ARG A 20 9.76 -20.41 -4.72
N PRO A 21 10.36 -19.34 -4.15
CA PRO A 21 11.81 -19.29 -3.96
C PRO A 21 12.30 -20.43 -3.07
N SER A 22 13.53 -20.87 -3.29
CA SER A 22 14.35 -21.55 -2.27
C SER A 22 14.79 -20.57 -1.18
N MET A 23 15.28 -21.05 -0.04
CA MET A 23 15.82 -20.13 0.99
C MET A 23 16.95 -19.25 0.48
N ASP A 24 17.82 -19.76 -0.39
CA ASP A 24 18.93 -18.96 -0.94
C ASP A 24 18.42 -17.83 -1.86
N GLU A 25 17.38 -18.09 -2.65
CA GLU A 25 16.73 -17.04 -3.45
C GLU A 25 15.91 -16.07 -2.59
N PHE A 26 15.30 -16.56 -1.51
CA PHE A 26 14.43 -15.79 -0.63
C PHE A 26 15.20 -14.81 0.27
N ARG A 27 16.47 -15.09 0.60
CA ARG A 27 17.27 -14.21 1.49
C ARG A 27 17.34 -12.75 1.02
N GLU A 28 17.39 -12.52 -0.29
CA GLU A 28 17.65 -11.20 -0.88
C GLU A 28 16.39 -10.65 -1.58
N PHE A 29 15.53 -9.95 -0.82
CA PHE A 29 14.26 -9.39 -1.32
C PHE A 29 14.43 -8.59 -2.62
N ASN A 30 15.34 -7.61 -2.63
CA ASN A 30 15.56 -6.73 -3.78
C ASN A 30 15.98 -7.50 -5.05
N LYS A 31 16.86 -8.49 -4.89
CA LYS A 31 17.30 -9.37 -6.00
C LYS A 31 16.15 -10.22 -6.51
N TYR A 32 15.35 -10.78 -5.62
CA TYR A 32 14.23 -11.63 -5.98
C TYR A 32 13.10 -10.85 -6.66
N LEU A 33 12.83 -9.62 -6.20
CA LEU A 33 11.88 -8.72 -6.86
C LEU A 33 12.32 -8.41 -8.30
N ALA A 34 13.60 -8.08 -8.52
CA ALA A 34 14.14 -7.87 -9.86
C ALA A 34 14.00 -9.12 -10.75
N TYR A 35 14.23 -10.31 -10.18
CA TYR A 35 13.97 -11.57 -10.87
C TYR A 35 12.48 -11.71 -11.24
N MET A 36 11.55 -11.46 -10.32
CA MET A 36 10.12 -11.52 -10.61
C MET A 36 9.72 -10.56 -11.75
N GLU A 37 10.28 -9.35 -11.77
CA GLU A 37 10.05 -8.41 -12.87
C GLU A 37 10.62 -8.89 -14.21
N SER A 38 11.79 -9.54 -14.20
CA SER A 38 12.40 -10.14 -15.41
C SER A 38 11.52 -11.25 -16.01
N GLN A 39 10.71 -11.92 -15.19
CA GLN A 39 9.73 -12.93 -15.62
C GLN A 39 8.38 -12.33 -16.05
N GLY A 40 8.23 -11.00 -16.02
CA GLY A 40 6.99 -10.32 -16.43
C GLY A 40 5.89 -10.30 -15.35
N ALA A 41 6.21 -10.53 -14.07
CA ALA A 41 5.22 -10.53 -12.99
C ALA A 41 4.48 -9.19 -12.85
N HIS A 42 5.22 -8.09 -13.01
CA HIS A 42 4.72 -6.72 -12.90
C HIS A 42 3.57 -6.39 -13.86
N ARG A 43 3.47 -7.11 -14.99
CA ARG A 43 2.44 -6.89 -16.01
C ARG A 43 1.04 -7.24 -15.52
N ALA A 44 0.91 -8.16 -14.57
CA ALA A 44 -0.38 -8.49 -13.97
C ALA A 44 -0.86 -7.46 -12.93
N GLY A 45 0.01 -6.53 -12.51
CA GLY A 45 -0.24 -5.58 -11.43
C GLY A 45 -0.09 -6.18 -10.03
N VAL A 46 -0.20 -7.51 -9.90
CA VAL A 46 -0.04 -8.25 -8.64
C VAL A 46 0.69 -9.58 -8.89
N ALA A 47 1.52 -10.00 -7.94
CA ALA A 47 2.11 -11.33 -7.89
C ALA A 47 2.03 -11.92 -6.49
N LYS A 48 2.04 -13.25 -6.40
CA LYS A 48 2.10 -14.00 -5.16
C LYS A 48 3.48 -14.61 -4.97
N VAL A 49 3.99 -14.60 -3.74
CA VAL A 49 5.21 -15.33 -3.35
C VAL A 49 4.88 -16.24 -2.18
N ILE A 50 5.10 -17.54 -2.34
CA ILE A 50 5.01 -18.50 -1.23
C ILE A 50 6.43 -18.70 -0.71
N PRO A 51 6.75 -18.26 0.52
CA PRO A 51 8.09 -18.40 1.07
C PRO A 51 8.43 -19.89 1.33
N PRO A 52 9.73 -20.20 1.51
CA PRO A 52 10.16 -21.54 1.93
C PRO A 52 9.49 -21.94 3.24
N LYS A 53 9.15 -23.23 3.38
CA LYS A 53 8.35 -23.75 4.52
C LYS A 53 9.05 -23.60 5.87
N GLU A 54 10.38 -23.55 5.85
CA GLU A 54 11.25 -23.38 7.00
C GLU A 54 11.30 -21.92 7.50
N TRP A 55 11.00 -20.95 6.64
CA TRP A 55 10.98 -19.54 7.04
C TRP A 55 9.69 -19.21 7.79
N LYS A 56 9.83 -18.56 8.94
CA LYS A 56 8.72 -18.06 9.74
C LYS A 56 9.09 -16.68 10.29
N PRO A 57 8.26 -15.65 10.07
CA PRO A 57 8.56 -14.31 10.57
C PRO A 57 8.26 -14.16 12.07
N ARG A 58 7.48 -15.08 12.65
CA ARG A 58 7.15 -15.11 14.08
C ARG A 58 7.04 -16.54 14.56
N LYS A 59 7.55 -16.84 15.76
CA LYS A 59 7.47 -18.17 16.38
C LYS A 59 6.05 -18.52 16.82
N HIS A 60 5.33 -17.58 17.43
CA HIS A 60 3.95 -17.78 17.91
C HIS A 60 3.16 -16.46 17.90
N TYR A 61 1.83 -16.57 17.80
CA TYR A 61 0.89 -15.44 17.74
C TYR A 61 0.00 -15.33 18.99
N ASN A 62 0.34 -15.98 20.11
CA ASN A 62 -0.54 -16.02 21.29
C ASN A 62 -0.60 -14.68 22.04
N ASP A 63 0.43 -13.86 21.89
CA ASP A 63 0.65 -12.59 22.59
C ASP A 63 0.01 -11.39 21.88
N ILE A 64 -0.49 -11.57 20.66
CA ILE A 64 -1.14 -10.47 19.92
C ILE A 64 -2.59 -10.24 20.37
N GLU A 65 -3.19 -11.13 21.16
CA GLU A 65 -4.59 -11.02 21.56
C GLU A 65 -4.86 -9.76 22.38
N ASP A 66 -3.85 -9.28 23.12
CA ASP A 66 -3.90 -8.06 23.94
C ASP A 66 -3.58 -6.78 23.15
N LEU A 67 -3.16 -6.90 21.89
CA LEU A 67 -2.92 -5.74 21.02
C LEU A 67 -4.22 -4.94 20.84
N VAL A 68 -4.12 -3.62 20.97
CA VAL A 68 -5.25 -2.71 20.82
C VAL A 68 -5.38 -2.29 19.36
N ILE A 69 -6.59 -2.42 18.82
CA ILE A 69 -7.03 -1.80 17.57
C ILE A 69 -7.64 -0.43 17.95
N PRO A 70 -6.95 0.69 17.69
CA PRO A 70 -7.34 2.00 18.20
C PRO A 70 -8.57 2.58 17.47
N ALA A 71 -8.68 2.34 16.16
CA ALA A 71 -9.73 2.92 15.32
C ALA A 71 -10.35 1.87 14.36
N PRO A 72 -11.02 0.82 14.89
CA PRO A 72 -11.73 -0.13 14.04
C PRO A 72 -12.80 0.58 13.21
N ILE A 73 -12.93 0.23 11.93
CA ILE A 73 -13.87 0.85 11.00
C ILE A 73 -14.99 -0.12 10.62
N GLN A 74 -16.24 0.29 10.80
CA GLN A 74 -17.40 -0.41 10.27
C GLN A 74 -17.65 0.01 8.83
N GLN A 75 -17.68 -0.96 7.90
CA GLN A 75 -17.78 -0.71 6.46
C GLN A 75 -19.23 -0.80 6.00
N ILE A 76 -19.86 0.33 5.79
CA ILE A 76 -21.21 0.41 5.20
C ILE A 76 -21.05 0.46 3.69
N VAL A 77 -21.74 -0.44 2.99
CA VAL A 77 -21.72 -0.48 1.53
C VAL A 77 -23.11 -0.20 0.99
N THR A 78 -23.22 0.74 0.06
CA THR A 78 -24.44 1.06 -0.68
C THR A 78 -24.22 0.86 -2.17
N GLY A 79 -25.25 0.45 -2.90
CA GLY A 79 -25.16 0.17 -4.33
C GLY A 79 -25.86 -1.12 -4.72
N GLN A 80 -25.79 -1.45 -6.00
CA GLN A 80 -26.48 -2.60 -6.58
C GLN A 80 -25.84 -3.02 -7.90
N SER A 81 -26.21 -4.21 -8.38
CA SER A 81 -25.80 -4.70 -9.71
C SER A 81 -24.29 -4.67 -9.95
N GLY A 82 -23.48 -4.93 -8.92
CA GLY A 82 -22.03 -5.00 -9.05
C GLY A 82 -21.30 -3.66 -8.99
N LEU A 83 -22.00 -2.56 -8.69
CA LEU A 83 -21.44 -1.21 -8.51
C LEU A 83 -21.83 -0.71 -7.12
N PHE A 84 -20.83 -0.41 -6.29
CA PHE A 84 -21.06 0.02 -4.91
C PHE A 84 -20.10 1.11 -4.46
N THR A 85 -20.53 1.87 -3.45
CA THR A 85 -19.74 2.84 -2.71
C THR A 85 -19.70 2.43 -1.25
N GLN A 86 -18.51 2.43 -0.67
CA GLN A 86 -18.26 2.15 0.74
C GLN A 86 -18.14 3.45 1.54
N TYR A 87 -18.59 3.42 2.80
CA TYR A 87 -18.40 4.46 3.78
C TYR A 87 -17.90 3.83 5.08
N ASN A 88 -16.98 4.50 5.76
CA ASN A 88 -16.37 4.00 6.99
C ASN A 88 -16.96 4.74 8.19
N ILE A 89 -17.46 3.99 9.17
CA ILE A 89 -17.85 4.52 10.48
C ILE A 89 -16.86 4.02 11.52
N GLN A 90 -16.09 4.93 12.12
CA GLN A 90 -15.16 4.57 13.19
C GLN A 90 -15.93 4.06 14.42
N LYS A 91 -15.43 2.98 15.00
CA LYS A 91 -15.92 2.34 16.23
C LYS A 91 -14.95 2.61 17.37
N LYS A 92 -15.39 2.31 18.59
CA LYS A 92 -14.54 2.45 19.78
C LYS A 92 -13.35 1.47 19.69
N PRO A 93 -12.19 1.83 20.27
CA PRO A 93 -11.06 0.92 20.37
C PRO A 93 -11.48 -0.44 20.95
N MET A 94 -10.83 -1.50 20.49
CA MET A 94 -11.01 -2.86 21.00
C MET A 94 -9.73 -3.66 20.85
N THR A 95 -9.56 -4.68 21.68
CA THR A 95 -8.45 -5.63 21.57
C THR A 95 -8.62 -6.58 20.39
N VAL A 96 -7.53 -7.18 19.92
CA VAL A 96 -7.57 -8.26 18.91
C VAL A 96 -8.40 -9.44 19.42
N LYS A 97 -8.37 -9.75 20.71
CA LYS A 97 -9.21 -10.77 21.34
C LYS A 97 -10.70 -10.50 21.16
N GLU A 98 -11.15 -9.29 21.51
CA GLU A 98 -12.54 -8.87 21.33
C GLU A 98 -12.95 -8.88 19.85
N PHE A 99 -12.05 -8.41 18.98
CA PHE A 99 -12.28 -8.43 17.54
C PHE A 99 -12.43 -9.86 17.00
N LYS A 100 -11.57 -10.79 17.43
CA LYS A 100 -11.63 -12.22 17.06
C LYS A 100 -12.93 -12.88 17.53
N GLN A 101 -13.36 -12.61 18.76
CA GLN A 101 -14.65 -13.09 19.28
C GLN A 101 -15.82 -12.55 18.46
N LEU A 102 -15.78 -11.27 18.10
CA LEU A 102 -16.79 -10.64 17.26
C LEU A 102 -16.82 -11.24 15.85
N ALA A 103 -15.67 -11.37 15.20
CA ALA A 103 -15.51 -11.94 13.87
C ALA A 103 -16.05 -13.37 13.77
N ASN A 104 -15.90 -14.16 14.84
CA ASN A 104 -16.35 -15.55 14.90
C ASN A 104 -17.79 -15.74 15.43
N SER A 105 -18.46 -14.66 15.84
CA SER A 105 -19.86 -14.70 16.27
C SER A 105 -20.79 -15.10 15.12
N ASP A 106 -21.97 -15.67 15.42
CA ASP A 106 -22.95 -16.09 14.40
C ASP A 106 -23.34 -14.96 13.42
N LYS A 107 -23.25 -13.70 13.86
CA LYS A 107 -23.57 -12.52 13.05
C LYS A 107 -22.52 -12.20 11.98
N TYR A 108 -21.24 -12.42 12.28
CA TYR A 108 -20.13 -11.99 11.41
C TYR A 108 -19.30 -13.14 10.86
N ARG A 109 -19.49 -14.36 11.35
CA ARG A 109 -18.72 -15.52 10.90
C ARG A 109 -18.88 -15.76 9.40
N THR A 110 -17.86 -16.35 8.82
CA THR A 110 -17.86 -16.82 7.44
C THR A 110 -19.04 -17.77 7.21
N PRO A 111 -19.86 -17.55 6.16
CA PRO A 111 -20.92 -18.48 5.81
C PRO A 111 -20.31 -19.81 5.38
N ARG A 112 -21.04 -20.92 5.51
CA ARG A 112 -20.60 -22.20 4.91
C ARG A 112 -20.50 -22.03 3.40
N TYR A 113 -19.46 -22.61 2.77
CA TYR A 113 -19.25 -22.58 1.31
C TYR A 113 -18.58 -23.88 0.85
N THR A 114 -18.66 -24.20 -0.45
CA THR A 114 -18.03 -25.40 -1.03
C THR A 114 -16.61 -25.15 -1.55
N ASP A 115 -16.40 -23.97 -2.13
CA ASP A 115 -15.15 -23.55 -2.75
C ASP A 115 -15.06 -22.01 -2.77
N TYR A 116 -13.92 -21.47 -3.18
CA TYR A 116 -13.71 -20.03 -3.21
C TYR A 116 -14.60 -19.29 -4.22
N GLU A 117 -15.10 -19.96 -5.27
CA GLU A 117 -16.04 -19.33 -6.20
C GLU A 117 -17.43 -19.19 -5.59
N ASP A 118 -17.87 -20.16 -4.81
CA ASP A 118 -19.08 -20.08 -4.01
C ASP A 118 -19.00 -18.98 -2.95
N LEU A 119 -17.85 -18.85 -2.28
CA LEU A 119 -17.61 -17.77 -1.33
C LEU A 119 -17.58 -16.40 -2.01
N GLU A 120 -16.93 -16.27 -3.18
CA GLU A 120 -16.93 -15.06 -4.01
C GLU A 120 -18.35 -14.63 -4.41
N ARG A 121 -19.19 -15.58 -4.86
CA ARG A 121 -20.61 -15.30 -5.16
C ARG A 121 -21.36 -14.80 -3.93
N LYS A 122 -21.12 -15.42 -2.77
CA LYS A 122 -21.74 -15.00 -1.50
C LYS A 122 -21.27 -13.63 -1.05
N TYR A 123 -20.00 -13.28 -1.26
CA TYR A 123 -19.47 -11.96 -0.97
C TYR A 123 -20.22 -10.88 -1.76
N TRP A 124 -20.24 -10.97 -3.10
CA TRP A 124 -20.87 -9.98 -3.95
C TRP A 124 -22.38 -9.89 -3.77
N ARG A 125 -23.06 -11.02 -3.48
CA ARG A 125 -24.50 -11.04 -3.21
C ARG A 125 -24.88 -10.39 -1.89
N ASN A 126 -24.01 -10.46 -0.87
CA ASN A 126 -24.35 -10.06 0.49
C ASN A 126 -23.68 -8.77 0.98
N LEU A 127 -22.98 -8.05 0.08
CA LEU A 127 -22.12 -6.93 0.43
C LEU A 127 -22.85 -5.82 1.21
N THR A 128 -24.09 -5.53 0.86
CA THR A 128 -24.92 -4.43 1.42
C THR A 128 -25.71 -4.81 2.68
N PHE A 129 -25.67 -6.07 3.15
CA PHE A 129 -26.35 -6.48 4.39
C PHE A 129 -25.53 -6.10 5.64
N VAL A 130 -25.27 -7.04 6.55
CA VAL A 130 -24.55 -6.80 7.80
C VAL A 130 -23.20 -6.13 7.53
N ALA A 131 -23.03 -4.87 7.96
CA ALA A 131 -21.79 -4.11 7.76
C ALA A 131 -20.66 -4.68 8.64
N PRO A 132 -19.58 -5.25 8.05
CA PRO A 132 -18.48 -5.85 8.79
C PRO A 132 -17.59 -4.76 9.42
N ILE A 133 -16.71 -5.14 10.34
CA ILE A 133 -15.78 -4.24 11.02
C ILE A 133 -14.35 -4.65 10.66
N TYR A 134 -13.49 -3.69 10.34
CA TYR A 134 -12.12 -3.91 9.92
C TYR A 134 -11.17 -3.16 10.86
N GLY A 135 -10.16 -3.84 11.39
CA GLY A 135 -9.05 -3.18 12.06
C GLY A 135 -7.99 -2.83 11.02
N ALA A 136 -7.88 -1.58 10.61
CA ALA A 136 -6.98 -1.16 9.55
C ALA A 136 -5.98 -0.12 10.06
N ASP A 137 -4.85 0.00 9.35
CA ASP A 137 -3.88 1.08 9.51
C ASP A 137 -3.32 1.19 10.95
N ILE A 138 -3.07 0.04 11.57
CA ILE A 138 -2.49 -0.05 12.91
C ILE A 138 -0.97 -0.03 12.78
N ASN A 139 -0.33 1.05 13.24
CA ASN A 139 1.14 1.17 13.24
C ASN A 139 1.79 0.01 14.01
N GLY A 140 2.75 -0.66 13.38
CA GLY A 140 3.60 -1.67 14.02
C GLY A 140 3.89 -2.88 13.14
N SER A 141 4.87 -3.67 13.56
CA SER A 141 5.19 -4.98 12.99
C SER A 141 5.06 -6.05 14.05
N ILE A 142 4.63 -7.25 13.65
CA ILE A 142 4.61 -8.44 14.50
C ILE A 142 5.64 -9.48 14.06
N TYR A 143 6.68 -9.07 13.34
CA TYR A 143 7.86 -9.91 13.11
C TYR A 143 8.63 -10.08 14.44
N ASP A 144 9.25 -11.25 14.63
CA ASP A 144 10.18 -11.48 15.73
C ASP A 144 11.47 -10.67 15.50
N GLU A 145 12.10 -10.23 16.59
CA GLU A 145 13.42 -9.59 16.52
C GLU A 145 14.45 -10.51 15.83
N GLY A 146 15.25 -9.91 14.95
CA GLY A 146 16.34 -10.61 14.25
C GLY A 146 15.94 -11.29 12.93
N VAL A 147 14.66 -11.30 12.54
CA VAL A 147 14.24 -11.72 11.20
C VAL A 147 14.71 -10.68 10.18
N LYS A 148 15.54 -11.11 9.22
CA LYS A 148 16.15 -10.21 8.22
C LYS A 148 15.52 -10.37 6.84
N GLU A 149 15.17 -11.60 6.48
CA GLU A 149 14.60 -11.92 5.19
C GLU A 149 13.17 -11.35 5.10
N TRP A 150 12.91 -10.52 4.09
CA TRP A 150 11.58 -9.98 3.78
C TRP A 150 10.89 -9.31 4.98
N ASN A 151 11.67 -8.66 5.84
CA ASN A 151 11.14 -7.93 6.98
C ASN A 151 10.41 -6.68 6.48
N ILE A 152 9.09 -6.64 6.63
CA ILE A 152 8.24 -5.55 6.12
C ILE A 152 8.58 -4.22 6.80
N ALA A 153 9.08 -4.24 8.04
CA ALA A 153 9.54 -3.01 8.69
C ALA A 153 10.81 -2.42 8.07
N HIS A 154 11.64 -3.25 7.41
CA HIS A 154 12.95 -2.88 6.88
C HIS A 154 13.28 -3.66 5.60
N LEU A 155 12.69 -3.25 4.46
CA LEU A 155 12.90 -3.91 3.16
C LEU A 155 14.21 -3.50 2.48
N ASN A 156 14.85 -2.43 2.96
CA ASN A 156 16.08 -1.83 2.43
C ASN A 156 15.95 -1.46 0.94
N THR A 157 14.90 -0.71 0.62
CA THR A 157 14.62 -0.19 -0.72
C THR A 157 14.96 1.29 -0.82
N ILE A 158 14.76 1.92 -2.00
CA ILE A 158 15.07 3.34 -2.18
C ILE A 158 14.25 4.25 -1.24
N LEU A 159 13.07 3.82 -0.79
CA LEU A 159 12.27 4.59 0.17
C LEU A 159 12.89 4.59 1.57
N ASP A 160 13.56 3.50 1.96
CA ASP A 160 14.25 3.41 3.26
C ASP A 160 15.48 4.33 3.26
N VAL A 161 16.25 4.32 2.16
CA VAL A 161 17.40 5.23 1.97
C VAL A 161 16.98 6.69 2.05
N VAL A 162 15.88 7.07 1.37
CA VAL A 162 15.35 8.44 1.44
C VAL A 162 14.88 8.76 2.86
N GLY A 163 14.27 7.81 3.57
CA GLY A 163 13.84 8.00 4.95
C GLY A 163 15.01 8.27 5.90
N GLU A 164 16.06 7.46 5.81
CA GLU A 164 17.26 7.55 6.65
C GLU A 164 18.10 8.79 6.33
N GLU A 165 18.40 9.05 5.05
CA GLU A 165 19.26 10.17 4.65
C GLU A 165 18.56 11.53 4.77
N CYS A 166 17.25 11.59 4.56
CA CYS A 166 16.48 12.84 4.62
C CYS A 166 15.77 13.06 5.96
N GLY A 167 15.75 12.08 6.88
CA GLY A 167 15.01 12.15 8.14
C GLY A 167 13.48 12.17 7.94
N ILE A 168 12.99 11.58 6.87
CA ILE A 168 11.57 11.60 6.47
C ILE A 168 10.91 10.26 6.79
N SER A 169 10.06 10.24 7.82
CA SER A 169 9.16 9.10 8.10
C SER A 169 7.74 9.44 7.64
N ILE A 170 7.13 8.53 6.88
CA ILE A 170 5.77 8.65 6.36
C ILE A 170 5.01 7.40 6.80
N GLU A 171 4.16 7.55 7.82
CA GLU A 171 3.40 6.43 8.36
C GLU A 171 2.62 5.69 7.27
N GLY A 172 2.75 4.36 7.24
CA GLY A 172 2.10 3.49 6.26
C GLY A 172 2.77 3.39 4.91
N VAL A 173 3.66 4.32 4.58
CA VAL A 173 4.40 4.32 3.31
C VAL A 173 5.78 3.72 3.50
N ASN A 174 6.49 4.11 4.56
CA ASN A 174 7.76 3.47 4.95
C ASN A 174 7.73 2.93 6.39
N THR A 175 6.54 2.83 6.98
CA THR A 175 6.32 2.10 8.24
C THR A 175 5.30 0.98 8.01
N PRO A 176 5.40 -0.13 8.76
CA PRO A 176 4.47 -1.25 8.62
C PRO A 176 3.12 -0.94 9.26
N TYR A 177 2.06 -1.38 8.58
CA TYR A 177 0.69 -1.39 9.09
C TYR A 177 0.16 -2.82 9.24
N LEU A 178 -0.54 -3.05 10.35
CA LEU A 178 -1.30 -4.27 10.61
C LEU A 178 -2.77 -4.08 10.23
N TYR A 179 -3.34 -5.17 9.74
CA TYR A 179 -4.71 -5.27 9.28
C TYR A 179 -5.38 -6.52 9.85
N PHE A 180 -6.43 -6.34 10.66
CA PHE A 180 -7.26 -7.41 11.17
C PHE A 180 -8.58 -7.48 10.39
N GLY A 181 -8.71 -8.52 9.57
CA GLY A 181 -9.88 -8.79 8.75
C GLY A 181 -10.93 -9.63 9.48
N MET A 182 -12.19 -9.47 9.08
CA MET A 182 -13.25 -10.46 9.32
C MET A 182 -13.98 -10.73 8.00
N TRP A 183 -14.89 -11.71 7.99
CA TRP A 183 -15.65 -12.02 6.78
C TRP A 183 -16.28 -10.76 6.18
N LYS A 184 -16.10 -10.59 4.86
CA LYS A 184 -16.66 -9.52 4.05
C LYS A 184 -16.01 -8.15 4.21
N THR A 185 -15.03 -7.98 5.11
CA THR A 185 -14.26 -6.72 5.10
C THR A 185 -13.53 -6.57 3.77
N THR A 186 -13.58 -5.36 3.23
CA THR A 186 -13.27 -5.06 1.83
C THR A 186 -12.18 -4.00 1.73
N PHE A 187 -11.28 -4.15 0.76
CA PHE A 187 -10.41 -3.10 0.28
C PHE A 187 -10.81 -2.77 -1.16
N ALA A 188 -11.20 -1.52 -1.39
CA ALA A 188 -11.77 -1.06 -2.65
C ALA A 188 -10.72 -0.98 -3.77
N TRP A 189 -11.18 -0.72 -5.00
CA TRP A 189 -10.29 -0.50 -6.13
C TRP A 189 -9.40 0.72 -5.92
N HIS A 190 -8.09 0.49 -5.86
CA HIS A 190 -7.11 1.55 -5.76
C HIS A 190 -5.76 1.11 -6.33
N THR A 191 -4.89 2.09 -6.54
CA THR A 191 -3.43 1.91 -6.60
C THR A 191 -2.84 2.47 -5.31
N GLU A 192 -1.62 2.08 -4.98
CA GLU A 192 -0.90 2.62 -3.83
C GLU A 192 -0.71 4.13 -3.94
N ASP A 193 -0.46 4.78 -2.80
CA ASP A 193 -0.11 6.19 -2.79
C ASP A 193 1.15 6.42 -3.63
N MET A 194 1.14 7.48 -4.44
CA MET A 194 2.16 7.75 -5.45
C MET A 194 2.39 6.62 -6.46
N ASP A 195 1.42 5.73 -6.64
CA ASP A 195 1.54 4.54 -7.47
C ASP A 195 2.76 3.68 -7.11
N LEU A 196 3.12 3.65 -5.82
CA LEU A 196 4.19 2.81 -5.27
C LEU A 196 3.92 1.31 -5.45
N TYR A 197 4.92 0.50 -5.10
CA TYR A 197 4.68 -0.91 -4.81
C TYR A 197 4.06 -1.05 -3.41
N SER A 198 3.41 -2.17 -3.14
CA SER A 198 3.16 -2.63 -1.78
C SER A 198 3.51 -4.11 -1.63
N ILE A 199 3.89 -4.48 -0.41
CA ILE A 199 4.04 -5.87 0.02
C ILE A 199 3.03 -6.14 1.13
N ASN A 200 2.36 -7.29 1.06
CA ASN A 200 1.42 -7.73 2.08
C ASN A 200 1.71 -9.18 2.46
N TYR A 201 1.94 -9.44 3.74
CA TYR A 201 2.09 -10.79 4.29
C TYR A 201 0.89 -11.14 5.14
N LEU A 202 0.26 -12.30 4.87
CA LEU A 202 -0.85 -12.79 5.68
C LEU A 202 -0.30 -13.67 6.80
N HIS A 203 -0.18 -13.11 8.02
CA HIS A 203 0.43 -13.81 9.16
C HIS A 203 -0.31 -15.08 9.56
N PHE A 204 -1.63 -14.99 9.71
CA PHE A 204 -2.47 -16.10 10.14
C PHE A 204 -3.94 -15.84 9.82
N GLY A 205 -4.75 -16.87 10.02
CA GLY A 205 -6.20 -16.83 9.92
C GLY A 205 -6.72 -17.17 8.54
N GLU A 206 -7.92 -16.71 8.25
CA GLU A 206 -8.64 -17.04 7.01
C GLU A 206 -8.08 -16.29 5.78
N PRO A 207 -8.26 -16.82 4.56
CA PRO A 207 -7.63 -16.28 3.37
C PRO A 207 -8.11 -14.86 2.98
N LYS A 208 -7.35 -14.22 2.09
CA LYS A 208 -7.69 -12.92 1.50
C LYS A 208 -7.76 -13.06 -0.02
N SER A 209 -8.89 -12.72 -0.64
CA SER A 209 -9.02 -12.75 -2.10
C SER A 209 -8.75 -11.39 -2.72
N TRP A 210 -7.99 -11.40 -3.81
CA TRP A 210 -7.52 -10.25 -4.55
C TRP A 210 -8.02 -10.30 -5.99
N TYR A 211 -8.39 -9.15 -6.50
CA TYR A 211 -8.56 -8.85 -7.92
C TYR A 211 -7.47 -7.87 -8.33
N ALA A 212 -6.92 -8.06 -9.52
CA ALA A 212 -5.88 -7.18 -10.06
C ALA A 212 -6.17 -6.86 -11.52
N ILE A 213 -5.98 -5.59 -11.90
CA ILE A 213 -6.04 -5.14 -13.29
C ILE A 213 -4.61 -4.82 -13.74
N PRO A 214 -4.15 -5.39 -14.88
CA PRO A 214 -2.86 -5.05 -15.47
C PRO A 214 -2.65 -3.54 -15.57
N PRO A 215 -1.47 -2.99 -15.19
CA PRO A 215 -1.20 -1.55 -15.26
C PRO A 215 -1.44 -0.97 -16.66
N GLU A 216 -1.15 -1.74 -17.72
CA GLU A 216 -1.43 -1.40 -19.13
C GLU A 216 -2.93 -1.19 -19.44
N HIS A 217 -3.82 -1.59 -18.54
CA HIS A 217 -5.28 -1.40 -18.64
C HIS A 217 -5.86 -0.51 -17.53
N GLY A 218 -5.04 0.04 -16.62
CA GLY A 218 -5.51 0.89 -15.52
C GLY A 218 -6.35 2.08 -15.97
N LYS A 219 -5.98 2.75 -17.07
CA LYS A 219 -6.76 3.87 -17.64
C LYS A 219 -8.15 3.46 -18.13
N ARG A 220 -8.34 2.20 -18.53
CA ARG A 220 -9.66 1.69 -18.95
C ARG A 220 -10.58 1.52 -17.74
N LEU A 221 -10.04 1.07 -16.60
CA LEU A 221 -10.77 1.06 -15.33
C LEU A 221 -11.14 2.48 -14.90
N GLU A 222 -10.19 3.43 -14.95
CA GLU A 222 -10.47 4.84 -14.61
C GLU A 222 -11.66 5.37 -15.41
N ARG A 223 -11.67 5.19 -16.74
CA ARG A 223 -12.77 5.64 -17.61
C ARG A 223 -14.09 4.94 -17.28
N LEU A 224 -14.06 3.63 -17.02
CA LEU A 224 -15.25 2.87 -16.63
C LEU A 224 -15.84 3.41 -15.33
N ALA A 225 -14.99 3.63 -14.32
CA ALA A 225 -15.39 4.16 -13.03
C ALA A 225 -15.92 5.60 -13.15
N GLN A 226 -15.31 6.45 -13.98
CA GLN A 226 -15.82 7.79 -14.25
C GLN A 226 -17.24 7.78 -14.84
N GLY A 227 -17.52 6.83 -15.75
CA GLY A 227 -18.85 6.67 -16.34
C GLY A 227 -19.93 6.25 -15.35
N PHE A 228 -19.58 5.38 -14.38
CA PHE A 228 -20.53 4.89 -13.38
C PHE A 228 -20.64 5.74 -12.12
N PHE A 229 -19.61 6.52 -11.80
CA PHE A 229 -19.55 7.37 -10.61
C PHE A 229 -19.28 8.84 -11.01
N PRO A 230 -20.15 9.46 -11.84
CA PRO A 230 -19.90 10.79 -12.40
C PRO A 230 -19.80 11.86 -11.30
N SER A 231 -20.61 11.78 -10.24
CA SER A 231 -20.56 12.72 -9.12
C SER A 231 -19.21 12.65 -8.38
N SER A 232 -18.66 11.45 -8.17
CA SER A 232 -17.34 11.26 -7.56
C SER A 232 -16.23 11.78 -8.48
N SER A 233 -16.32 11.50 -9.78
CA SER A 233 -15.35 11.96 -10.77
C SER A 233 -15.33 13.48 -10.94
N GLN A 234 -16.49 14.14 -10.91
CA GLN A 234 -16.58 15.60 -10.96
C GLN A 234 -15.96 16.23 -9.71
N GLY A 235 -16.09 15.56 -8.57
CA GLY A 235 -15.50 16.02 -7.32
C GLY A 235 -13.98 15.83 -7.23
N CYS A 236 -13.43 14.76 -7.79
CA CYS A 236 -12.01 14.45 -7.72
C CYS A 236 -11.55 13.59 -8.92
N ASP A 237 -10.58 14.09 -9.67
CA ASP A 237 -10.00 13.40 -10.85
C ASP A 237 -9.36 12.04 -10.50
N ALA A 238 -8.99 11.85 -9.23
CA ALA A 238 -8.37 10.64 -8.69
C ALA A 238 -9.23 9.96 -7.60
N PHE A 239 -10.56 10.05 -7.70
CA PHE A 239 -11.49 9.59 -6.65
C PHE A 239 -11.34 8.11 -6.25
N LEU A 240 -10.81 7.23 -7.12
CA LEU A 240 -10.52 5.83 -6.77
C LEU A 240 -9.52 5.73 -5.60
N ARG A 241 -8.63 6.72 -5.44
CA ARG A 241 -7.71 6.81 -4.29
C ARG A 241 -8.40 7.06 -2.95
N HIS A 242 -9.70 7.42 -2.96
CA HIS A 242 -10.47 7.51 -1.72
C HIS A 242 -10.79 6.12 -1.15
N LYS A 243 -10.44 5.03 -1.86
CA LYS A 243 -10.61 3.63 -1.44
C LYS A 243 -12.05 3.30 -1.02
N ILE A 244 -13.02 3.86 -1.74
CA ILE A 244 -14.47 3.66 -1.48
C ILE A 244 -15.25 3.05 -2.64
N THR A 245 -14.64 2.87 -3.82
CA THR A 245 -15.35 2.42 -5.03
C THR A 245 -15.19 0.94 -5.26
N LEU A 246 -16.32 0.21 -5.29
CA LEU A 246 -16.35 -1.24 -5.49
C LEU A 246 -17.01 -1.56 -6.83
N ILE A 247 -16.32 -2.32 -7.66
CA ILE A 247 -16.78 -2.78 -8.96
C ILE A 247 -16.56 -4.28 -9.03
N SER A 248 -17.63 -5.03 -9.27
CA SER A 248 -17.59 -6.49 -9.30
C SER A 248 -16.91 -7.03 -10.57
N PRO A 249 -16.31 -8.25 -10.51
CA PRO A 249 -15.79 -8.97 -11.66
C PRO A 249 -16.78 -9.10 -12.82
N SER A 250 -18.07 -9.25 -12.53
CA SER A 250 -19.13 -9.33 -13.55
C SER A 250 -19.22 -8.05 -14.37
N ILE A 251 -19.13 -6.88 -13.73
CA ILE A 251 -19.09 -5.60 -14.44
C ILE A 251 -17.82 -5.46 -15.27
N LEU A 252 -16.66 -5.81 -14.71
CA LEU A 252 -15.39 -5.75 -15.44
C LEU A 252 -15.44 -6.62 -16.71
N LYS A 253 -15.96 -7.84 -16.59
CA LYS A 253 -16.14 -8.77 -17.71
C LYS A 253 -17.09 -8.22 -18.77
N ASN A 254 -18.23 -7.67 -18.36
CA ASN A 254 -19.23 -7.11 -19.28
C ASN A 254 -18.70 -5.93 -20.10
N TYR A 255 -17.78 -5.13 -19.54
CA TYR A 255 -17.15 -3.99 -20.22
C TYR A 255 -15.76 -4.33 -20.80
N GLY A 256 -15.41 -5.61 -20.83
CA GLY A 256 -14.16 -6.10 -21.44
C GLY A 256 -12.89 -5.59 -20.76
N ILE A 257 -12.94 -5.25 -19.47
CA ILE A 257 -11.76 -4.89 -18.67
C ILE A 257 -11.04 -6.17 -18.25
N PRO A 258 -9.78 -6.41 -18.69
CA PRO A 258 -9.03 -7.58 -18.28
C PRO A 258 -8.64 -7.48 -16.80
N PHE A 259 -8.82 -8.58 -16.07
CA PHE A 259 -8.44 -8.69 -14.66
C PHE A 259 -8.03 -10.12 -14.33
N GLY A 260 -7.20 -10.28 -13.31
CA GLY A 260 -6.90 -11.55 -12.66
C GLY A 260 -7.54 -11.64 -11.28
N LYS A 261 -7.74 -12.87 -10.78
CA LYS A 261 -8.14 -13.13 -9.39
C LYS A 261 -7.19 -14.14 -8.74
N VAL A 262 -6.89 -13.96 -7.46
CA VAL A 262 -6.03 -14.86 -6.69
C VAL A 262 -6.42 -14.81 -5.21
N THR A 263 -6.40 -15.95 -4.53
CA THR A 263 -6.64 -16.04 -3.09
C THR A 263 -5.32 -16.24 -2.37
N GLN A 264 -4.96 -15.34 -1.47
CA GLN A 264 -3.78 -15.39 -0.60
C GLN A 264 -4.12 -16.17 0.67
N GLU A 265 -3.37 -17.24 0.93
CA GLU A 265 -3.46 -18.08 2.11
C GLU A 265 -2.52 -17.57 3.22
N ALA A 266 -2.73 -18.04 4.45
CA ALA A 266 -1.84 -17.71 5.55
C ALA A 266 -0.40 -18.19 5.26
N GLY A 267 0.58 -17.35 5.57
CA GLY A 267 1.99 -17.60 5.27
C GLY A 267 2.43 -17.16 3.88
N GLU A 268 1.56 -16.54 3.07
CA GLU A 268 1.91 -16.09 1.72
C GLU A 268 2.07 -14.57 1.63
N PHE A 269 2.97 -14.13 0.74
CA PHE A 269 3.12 -12.74 0.36
C PHE A 269 2.34 -12.40 -0.91
N MET A 270 1.82 -11.19 -0.96
CA MET A 270 1.31 -10.53 -2.15
C MET A 270 2.13 -9.27 -2.40
N ILE A 271 2.57 -9.09 -3.64
CA ILE A 271 3.25 -7.88 -4.10
C ILE A 271 2.36 -7.19 -5.11
N THR A 272 2.06 -5.92 -4.89
CA THR A 272 1.43 -5.05 -5.88
C THR A 272 2.49 -4.21 -6.57
N PHE A 273 2.31 -3.97 -7.86
CA PHE A 273 3.25 -3.22 -8.70
C PHE A 273 2.71 -1.83 -9.02
N PRO A 274 3.59 -0.87 -9.37
CA PRO A 274 3.21 0.48 -9.72
C PRO A 274 2.05 0.55 -10.70
N TYR A 275 1.05 1.36 -10.34
CA TYR A 275 -0.19 1.58 -11.10
C TYR A 275 -1.04 0.30 -11.34
N GLY A 276 -0.74 -0.79 -10.64
CA GLY A 276 -1.54 -2.00 -10.60
C GLY A 276 -2.77 -1.82 -9.73
N TYR A 277 -3.91 -1.54 -10.36
CA TYR A 277 -5.19 -1.45 -9.63
C TYR A 277 -5.53 -2.80 -9.01
N HIS A 278 -5.90 -2.79 -7.74
CA HIS A 278 -6.30 -3.98 -7.01
C HIS A 278 -7.43 -3.69 -6.03
N ALA A 279 -8.20 -4.74 -5.73
CA ALA A 279 -9.31 -4.74 -4.79
C ALA A 279 -9.51 -6.14 -4.21
N GLY A 280 -10.33 -6.30 -3.19
CA GLY A 280 -10.57 -7.63 -2.64
C GLY A 280 -11.27 -7.66 -1.29
N PHE A 281 -11.31 -8.84 -0.69
CA PHE A 281 -12.05 -9.10 0.53
C PHE A 281 -11.44 -10.22 1.38
N ASN A 282 -11.69 -10.15 2.68
CA ASN A 282 -11.26 -11.15 3.65
C ASN A 282 -12.32 -12.26 3.81
N HIS A 283 -11.85 -13.50 3.93
CA HIS A 283 -12.71 -14.68 4.06
C HIS A 283 -13.22 -14.87 5.48
N GLY A 284 -12.54 -14.33 6.49
CA GLY A 284 -12.88 -14.48 7.90
C GLY A 284 -11.88 -13.75 8.78
N PHE A 285 -11.75 -14.16 10.05
CA PHE A 285 -10.78 -13.59 10.97
C PHE A 285 -9.35 -13.85 10.48
N ASN A 286 -8.59 -12.78 10.22
CA ASN A 286 -7.20 -12.88 9.80
C ASN A 286 -6.37 -11.66 10.23
N CYS A 287 -5.04 -11.77 10.10
CA CYS A 287 -4.12 -10.68 10.32
C CYS A 287 -3.10 -10.60 9.19
N ALA A 288 -2.97 -9.44 8.57
CA ALA A 288 -1.97 -9.15 7.57
C ALA A 288 -1.11 -7.95 7.98
N GLU A 289 0.13 -7.94 7.53
CA GLU A 289 1.05 -6.81 7.67
C GLU A 289 1.43 -6.32 6.27
N SER A 290 1.50 -5.00 6.07
CA SER A 290 1.94 -4.43 4.80
C SER A 290 2.62 -3.08 4.94
N THR A 291 3.42 -2.73 3.94
CA THR A 291 3.99 -1.39 3.75
C THR A 291 4.16 -1.10 2.25
N ASN A 292 4.47 0.15 1.91
CA ASN A 292 4.89 0.50 0.56
C ASN A 292 6.41 0.43 0.41
N PHE A 293 6.87 0.22 -0.81
CA PHE A 293 8.29 0.28 -1.13
C PHE A 293 8.47 0.78 -2.57
N ALA A 294 9.71 1.10 -2.95
CA ALA A 294 10.00 1.59 -4.29
C ALA A 294 11.25 0.97 -4.89
N THR A 295 11.30 0.97 -6.22
CA THR A 295 12.50 0.64 -7.01
C THR A 295 12.75 1.74 -8.01
N ILE A 296 13.90 1.71 -8.69
CA ILE A 296 14.22 2.70 -9.74
C ILE A 296 13.10 2.77 -10.81
N ARG A 297 12.50 1.63 -11.16
CA ARG A 297 11.41 1.55 -12.14
C ARG A 297 10.17 2.38 -11.75
N TRP A 298 9.94 2.58 -10.45
CA TRP A 298 8.77 3.34 -9.98
C TRP A 298 8.90 4.84 -10.23
N ILE A 299 10.10 5.40 -10.36
CA ILE A 299 10.30 6.86 -10.42
C ILE A 299 9.44 7.52 -11.51
N ASP A 300 9.30 6.90 -12.68
CA ASP A 300 8.48 7.42 -13.77
C ASP A 300 6.97 7.37 -13.46
N TYR A 301 6.52 6.35 -12.71
CA TYR A 301 5.14 6.26 -12.22
C TYR A 301 4.88 7.35 -11.17
N GLY A 302 5.80 7.53 -10.22
CA GLY A 302 5.70 8.55 -9.18
C GLY A 302 5.56 9.97 -9.76
N LYS A 303 6.33 10.29 -10.82
CA LYS A 303 6.23 11.58 -11.53
C LYS A 303 4.89 11.80 -12.25
N ALA A 304 4.29 10.73 -12.75
CA ALA A 304 3.03 10.77 -13.50
C ALA A 304 1.78 10.54 -12.62
N ALA A 305 1.96 10.28 -11.32
CA ALA A 305 0.89 9.90 -10.42
C ALA A 305 -0.16 11.03 -10.29
N LYS A 306 -1.43 10.70 -10.54
CA LYS A 306 -2.54 11.61 -10.29
C LYS A 306 -2.80 11.73 -8.79
N LEU A 307 -2.89 12.96 -8.27
CA LEU A 307 -3.12 13.22 -6.85
C LEU A 307 -4.58 13.58 -6.57
N ILE A 308 -5.03 13.33 -5.34
CA ILE A 308 -6.37 13.74 -4.87
C ILE A 308 -6.43 15.27 -4.78
N LYS A 309 -7.49 15.87 -5.34
CA LYS A 309 -7.81 17.30 -5.12
C LYS A 309 -8.41 17.47 -3.73
N LYS A 310 -7.94 18.44 -2.92
CA LYS A 310 -8.54 18.73 -1.59
C LYS A 310 -9.99 19.12 -1.80
N GLN A 311 -10.92 18.39 -1.21
CA GLN A 311 -12.27 18.90 -0.98
C GLN A 311 -12.39 19.37 0.48
N PRO A 312 -12.98 20.54 0.75
CA PRO A 312 -13.33 20.93 2.12
C PRO A 312 -14.28 19.88 2.73
N GLY A 313 -13.91 19.26 3.84
CA GLY A 313 -14.76 18.31 4.57
C GLY A 313 -14.46 16.82 4.34
N TYR A 314 -13.57 16.44 3.42
CA TYR A 314 -13.02 15.08 3.35
C TYR A 314 -11.71 15.00 4.12
N HIS A 315 -11.69 14.24 5.23
CA HIS A 315 -10.46 13.86 5.90
C HIS A 315 -9.68 12.88 5.02
N THR A 316 -8.90 13.40 4.07
CA THR A 316 -7.66 12.72 3.68
C THR A 316 -6.77 12.80 4.90
N GLY A 317 -6.21 11.67 5.38
CA GLY A 317 -5.29 11.68 6.51
C GLY A 317 -4.20 12.76 6.37
N PRO A 318 -3.61 13.26 7.48
CA PRO A 318 -2.77 14.47 7.51
C PRO A 318 -1.55 14.49 6.56
N PHE A 319 -1.20 13.35 5.97
CA PHE A 319 0.18 13.05 5.56
C PHE A 319 0.44 13.05 4.05
N VAL A 320 -0.56 13.33 3.20
CA VAL A 320 -0.40 13.09 1.76
C VAL A 320 0.35 14.23 1.03
N ARG A 321 0.22 15.49 1.47
CA ARG A 321 0.71 16.66 0.69
C ARG A 321 2.19 17.04 0.83
N PRO A 322 2.79 17.08 2.03
CA PRO A 322 4.17 17.59 2.17
C PRO A 322 5.21 16.68 1.49
N TYR A 323 4.98 15.37 1.55
CA TYR A 323 5.95 14.36 1.08
C TYR A 323 5.83 14.03 -0.42
N GLN A 324 4.66 14.32 -1.00
CA GLN A 324 4.39 14.19 -2.44
C GLN A 324 5.27 15.09 -3.31
N PHE A 325 5.75 16.20 -2.76
CA PHE A 325 6.63 17.12 -3.46
C PHE A 325 8.09 16.64 -3.51
N CYS A 326 8.56 15.97 -2.44
CA CYS A 326 9.92 15.42 -2.35
C CYS A 326 10.17 14.29 -3.37
N LEU A 327 9.22 13.37 -3.52
CA LEU A 327 9.40 12.18 -4.36
C LEU A 327 9.36 12.48 -5.88
N CYS A 328 8.62 13.51 -6.30
CA CYS A 328 8.49 13.89 -7.71
C CYS A 328 9.75 14.56 -8.29
N GLN A 329 10.69 15.03 -7.46
CA GLN A 329 11.89 15.73 -7.91
C GLN A 329 13.13 14.84 -8.08
N ILE A 330 13.02 13.52 -7.85
CA ILE A 330 14.11 12.57 -8.11
C ILE A 330 14.42 12.54 -9.62
N LYS A 331 15.50 13.20 -10.04
CA LYS A 331 16.01 13.18 -11.42
C LYS A 331 16.99 12.01 -11.61
N PRO A 332 16.80 11.13 -12.61
CA PRO A 332 17.86 10.22 -13.01
C PRO A 332 19.02 11.02 -13.64
N PRO A 333 20.29 10.59 -13.47
CA PRO A 333 21.43 11.27 -14.07
C PRO A 333 21.33 11.24 -15.60
N VAL A 334 21.72 12.35 -16.23
CA VAL A 334 21.79 12.47 -17.68
C VAL A 334 23.00 11.67 -18.18
N LYS A 335 22.71 10.53 -18.82
CA LYS A 335 23.64 9.62 -19.54
C LYS A 335 24.66 8.87 -18.65
N ALA A 336 24.35 7.64 -18.29
CA ALA A 336 25.36 6.63 -17.98
C ALA A 336 25.57 5.72 -19.22
N SER A 337 26.80 5.64 -19.72
CA SER A 337 27.18 4.73 -20.81
C SER A 337 27.13 3.27 -20.32
N GLN A 338 26.85 2.31 -21.21
CA GLN A 338 26.54 0.90 -20.91
C GLN A 338 27.70 0.05 -20.32
N ARG A 339 28.60 0.60 -19.48
CA ARG A 339 29.79 -0.11 -18.98
C ARG A 339 30.18 0.13 -17.52
N GLU A 340 29.26 0.53 -16.65
CA GLU A 340 29.59 0.71 -15.23
C GLU A 340 28.94 -0.31 -14.31
N SER A 341 29.69 -0.73 -13.29
CA SER A 341 29.27 -1.71 -12.30
C SER A 341 28.20 -1.12 -11.36
N HIS A 342 27.37 -1.98 -10.75
CA HIS A 342 26.28 -1.57 -9.85
C HIS A 342 26.72 -0.68 -8.67
N THR A 343 28.00 -0.76 -8.26
CA THR A 343 28.58 0.04 -7.16
C THR A 343 29.04 1.43 -7.58
N ASP A 344 29.49 1.60 -8.82
CA ASP A 344 30.02 2.89 -9.33
C ASP A 344 28.91 3.84 -9.74
N LEU A 345 27.82 3.30 -10.29
CA LEU A 345 26.57 4.03 -10.52
C LEU A 345 26.06 4.69 -9.24
N TRP A 346 26.14 3.99 -8.10
CA TRP A 346 25.60 4.47 -6.82
C TRP A 346 26.33 5.71 -6.27
N SER A 347 27.65 5.80 -6.48
CA SER A 347 28.42 7.00 -6.11
C SER A 347 28.00 8.24 -6.92
N SER A 348 27.64 8.04 -8.20
CA SER A 348 27.09 9.10 -9.08
C SER A 348 25.66 9.49 -8.70
N TYR A 349 24.82 8.52 -8.31
CA TYR A 349 23.46 8.78 -7.80
C TYR A 349 23.50 9.55 -6.48
N LEU A 350 24.39 9.20 -5.54
CA LEU A 350 24.56 9.91 -4.26
C LEU A 350 25.07 11.34 -4.43
N LEU A 351 25.94 11.61 -5.40
CA LEU A 351 26.44 12.97 -5.66
C LEU A 351 25.32 13.89 -6.16
N ASN A 352 24.55 13.43 -7.16
CA ASN A 352 23.40 14.18 -7.68
C ASN A 352 22.25 14.29 -6.66
N PHE A 353 22.11 13.30 -5.77
CA PHE A 353 21.14 13.33 -4.67
C PHE A 353 21.58 14.31 -3.57
N ARG A 354 22.87 14.42 -3.26
CA ARG A 354 23.42 15.42 -2.33
C ARG A 354 23.32 16.85 -2.85
N GLU A 355 23.67 17.10 -4.11
CA GLU A 355 23.48 18.42 -4.73
C GLU A 355 21.99 18.83 -4.74
N TRP A 356 21.09 17.86 -4.99
CA TRP A 356 19.64 18.06 -4.86
C TRP A 356 19.17 18.34 -3.42
N LEU A 357 19.75 17.67 -2.42
CA LEU A 357 19.46 17.93 -1.00
C LEU A 357 19.91 19.33 -0.56
N GLU A 358 21.00 19.87 -1.12
CA GLU A 358 21.44 21.25 -0.88
C GLU A 358 20.47 22.28 -1.48
N ASP A 359 19.96 22.04 -2.69
CA ASP A 359 18.90 22.86 -3.31
C ASP A 359 17.59 22.82 -2.50
N LEU A 360 17.23 21.66 -1.94
CA LEU A 360 16.04 21.49 -1.09
C LEU A 360 16.15 22.24 0.24
N ARG A 361 17.36 22.30 0.83
CA ARG A 361 17.65 23.17 1.99
C ARG A 361 17.54 24.65 1.63
N GLY A 362 17.87 25.04 0.40
CA GLY A 362 17.69 26.38 -0.13
C GLY A 362 16.22 26.78 -0.33
N CYS A 363 15.37 25.86 -0.78
CA CYS A 363 13.93 26.13 -0.92
C CYS A 363 13.18 26.25 0.42
N ILE A 364 13.70 25.66 1.49
CA ILE A 364 13.14 25.79 2.86
C ILE A 364 13.52 27.14 3.48
N SER A 365 14.60 27.78 3.03
CA SER A 365 15.10 29.04 3.61
C SER A 365 14.68 30.31 2.85
N VAL A 366 14.09 30.21 1.65
CA VAL A 366 13.71 31.36 0.83
C VAL A 366 12.20 31.34 0.55
N GLY A 367 11.43 31.83 1.52
CA GLY A 367 9.98 31.97 1.42
C GLY A 367 9.48 33.25 2.07
N GLU A 368 10.01 34.41 1.69
CA GLU A 368 9.40 35.70 2.01
C GLU A 368 8.20 35.96 1.09
N GLY A 369 6.97 35.84 1.60
CA GLY A 369 5.75 36.28 0.89
C GLY A 369 4.44 35.70 1.45
N PRO A 370 3.35 36.48 1.57
CA PRO A 370 2.37 36.29 2.63
C PRO A 370 1.22 35.36 2.20
N TRP A 371 1.36 34.06 2.45
CA TRP A 371 0.22 33.15 2.52
C TRP A 371 0.42 32.19 3.69
N MET A 372 -0.14 32.58 4.84
CA MET A 372 -0.47 31.79 6.03
C MET A 372 0.05 30.33 6.05
N PHE A 373 1.35 30.17 6.34
CA PHE A 373 1.87 28.98 6.99
C PHE A 373 1.47 29.08 8.46
N VAL A 374 0.41 28.37 8.86
CA VAL A 374 0.16 28.13 10.28
C VAL A 374 1.08 26.99 10.70
N ASP A 375 2.06 27.36 11.53
CA ASP A 375 2.97 26.54 12.32
C ASP A 375 2.58 25.06 12.51
N ILE A 376 3.41 24.16 11.96
CA ILE A 376 3.51 22.75 12.42
C ILE A 376 5.00 22.41 12.62
N CYS A 377 5.75 23.29 13.31
CA CYS A 377 7.08 22.97 13.85
C CYS A 377 7.16 23.05 15.38
N SER A 378 6.06 23.26 16.09
CA SER A 378 6.07 23.47 17.55
C SER A 378 5.71 22.25 18.41
N PHE A 379 5.84 21.02 17.90
CA PHE A 379 5.54 19.81 18.71
C PHE A 379 6.63 18.72 18.77
N ALA A 380 7.85 19.00 18.32
CA ALA A 380 8.97 18.03 18.40
C ALA A 380 10.16 18.48 19.28
N TYR A 381 10.02 19.55 20.07
CA TYR A 381 11.12 20.06 20.91
C TYR A 381 10.72 20.34 22.36
N VAL A 382 10.33 19.31 23.12
CA VAL A 382 10.42 19.31 24.60
C VAL A 382 10.64 17.88 25.12
N ASN A 383 11.90 17.46 25.25
CA ASN A 383 12.48 16.71 26.39
C ASN A 383 13.77 15.98 26.01
N LYS A 384 14.87 16.74 25.93
CA LYS A 384 16.15 16.30 26.50
C LYS A 384 16.68 17.47 27.32
N GLY A 385 16.34 17.47 28.60
CA GLY A 385 16.85 18.45 29.54
C GLY A 385 18.35 18.23 29.79
N PHE A 386 19.12 19.31 29.65
CA PHE A 386 20.23 19.65 30.53
C PHE A 386 20.47 21.16 30.44
N GLY A 387 20.31 21.86 31.56
CA GLY A 387 21.16 22.99 31.96
C GLY A 387 20.80 24.42 31.51
N SER A 388 20.47 25.22 32.52
CA SER A 388 20.81 26.65 32.74
C SER A 388 20.07 27.79 32.00
N GLU A 389 19.29 28.52 32.82
CA GLU A 389 19.26 29.99 33.03
C GLU A 389 18.76 30.90 31.88
N VAL A 390 17.52 31.42 31.96
CA VAL A 390 17.10 32.70 32.60
C VAL A 390 17.36 33.93 31.72
N LEU A 391 16.30 34.53 31.14
CA LEU A 391 15.86 35.91 31.46
C LEU A 391 14.58 36.35 30.70
N LEU A 392 13.77 37.09 31.47
CA LEU A 392 12.50 37.74 31.17
C LEU A 392 12.59 38.86 30.12
N VAL A 393 11.42 39.23 29.56
CA VAL A 393 10.76 40.57 29.51
C VAL A 393 9.81 40.57 28.30
N SER A 394 8.48 40.46 28.49
CA SER A 394 7.48 41.51 28.75
C SER A 394 7.12 42.44 27.57
N SER A 395 5.80 42.53 27.33
CA SER A 395 5.02 43.61 26.68
C SER A 395 5.13 43.75 25.15
N ALA A 396 4.18 44.30 24.40
CA ALA A 396 2.73 44.52 24.42
C ALA A 396 2.46 45.39 23.17
N ILE A 397 1.27 45.28 22.54
CA ILE A 397 0.65 46.30 21.66
C ILE A 397 1.33 46.41 20.25
N ARG A 398 0.64 46.28 19.11
CA ARG A 398 -0.64 46.85 18.68
C ARG A 398 -1.24 46.05 17.53
#